data_AF-A0A2V8KPV0-F1
#
_entry.id   AF-A0A2V8KPV0-F1
#
_cell.length_a   1.000
_cell.length_b   1.000
_cell.length_c   1.000
_cell.angle_alpha   90.00
_cell.angle_beta   90.00
_cell.angle_gamma   90.00
#
_symmetry.space_group_name_H-M   'P 1'
#
loop_
_entity.id
_entity.type
_entity.pdbx_description
1 polymer ?
#
loop_
_entity_poly.entity_id
_entity_poly.type
_entity_poly.pdbx_seq_one_letter_code
_entity_poly.pdbx_strand_id
1 'polypeptide(L)'
;MTISTLILTALLAQAQLITLDARDMDLGDFLRFMGQVADMNVVIHPAVQGKINLMVKEARWDQVLDMVLKTHGLAKEVEGNIMRIFPLANLEAEARQKAAAEQACLNALPLQTHTYFLNYAKAENIAPIISRMLSPRGSVVAYPARNAVIVRDIRNAEQCSP
;
A
#
# COMPACT_ATOMS: atom_id res chain seq x y z
N MET A 1 1.47 3.24 40.08
CA MET A 1 2.73 2.56 39.73
C MET A 1 2.37 1.08 39.57
N THR A 2 2.78 0.45 38.46
CA THR A 2 2.49 -0.95 38.03
C THR A 2 1.19 -1.19 37.24
N ILE A 3 1.08 -0.60 36.05
CA ILE A 3 0.29 -1.17 34.95
C ILE A 3 1.15 -1.02 33.69
N SER A 4 1.15 -2.06 32.85
CA SER A 4 1.76 -2.13 31.52
C SER A 4 3.21 -2.61 31.41
N THR A 5 3.52 -3.68 32.12
CA THR A 5 4.58 -4.65 31.79
C THR A 5 4.17 -5.57 30.62
N LEU A 6 3.59 -5.00 29.55
CA LEU A 6 3.02 -5.74 28.41
C LEU A 6 3.60 -5.29 27.05
N ILE A 7 4.83 -4.76 27.04
CA ILE A 7 5.61 -4.53 25.81
C ILE A 7 6.90 -5.38 25.86
N LEU A 8 6.84 -6.57 26.46
CA LEU A 8 7.93 -7.54 26.45
C LEU A 8 7.58 -8.80 25.65
N THR A 9 6.78 -8.63 24.60
CA THR A 9 6.43 -9.67 23.61
C THR A 9 6.50 -9.14 22.17
N ALA A 10 7.40 -8.20 21.90
CA ALA A 10 8.13 -8.20 20.63
C ALA A 10 9.41 -9.03 20.84
N LEU A 11 9.22 -10.30 21.20
CA LEU A 11 9.20 -11.40 20.24
C LEU A 11 10.62 -11.62 19.75
N LEU A 12 11.20 -12.72 20.20
CA LEU A 12 12.41 -13.34 19.70
C LEU A 12 12.23 -13.62 18.20
N ALA A 13 12.34 -12.59 17.36
CA ALA A 13 12.71 -12.76 15.96
C ALA A 13 14.09 -13.40 16.02
N GLN A 14 14.10 -14.72 15.90
CA GLN A 14 15.19 -15.63 16.17
C GLN A 14 16.47 -15.01 15.57
N ALA A 15 17.33 -14.49 16.44
CA ALA A 15 18.55 -13.81 16.05
C ALA A 15 19.57 -14.87 15.63
N GLN A 16 19.27 -15.57 14.54
CA GLN A 16 20.17 -16.53 13.95
C GLN A 16 21.32 -15.73 13.36
N LEU A 17 22.47 -15.85 14.02
CA LEU A 17 23.69 -15.24 13.56
C LEU A 17 24.20 -16.06 12.38
N ILE A 18 24.58 -15.37 11.33
CA ILE A 18 25.16 -15.97 10.15
C ILE A 18 26.59 -15.44 9.97
N THR A 19 27.45 -16.34 9.51
CA THR A 19 28.78 -16.03 9.00
C THR A 19 28.80 -16.54 7.58
N LEU A 20 29.03 -15.63 6.62
CA LEU A 20 28.94 -15.91 5.19
C LEU A 20 30.05 -15.15 4.46
N ASP A 21 30.81 -15.85 3.63
CA ASP A 21 31.71 -15.27 2.64
C ASP A 21 31.14 -15.60 1.26
N ALA A 22 30.53 -14.61 0.63
CA ALA A 22 29.96 -14.70 -0.72
C ALA A 22 30.81 -13.88 -1.68
N ARG A 23 31.41 -14.57 -2.65
CA ARG A 23 32.21 -13.98 -3.74
C ARG A 23 31.57 -14.34 -5.08
N ASP A 24 31.23 -13.32 -5.86
CA ASP A 24 30.57 -13.41 -7.17
C ASP A 24 29.29 -14.25 -7.18
N MET A 25 28.57 -14.25 -6.05
CA MET A 25 27.34 -15.04 -5.90
C MET A 25 26.16 -14.36 -6.59
N ASP A 26 25.28 -15.15 -7.20
CA ASP A 26 24.04 -14.62 -7.77
C ASP A 26 23.11 -14.09 -6.68
N LEU A 27 22.51 -12.92 -6.92
CA LEU A 27 21.61 -12.29 -5.98
C LEU A 27 20.35 -13.15 -5.72
N GLY A 28 19.84 -13.83 -6.74
CA GLY A 28 18.69 -14.72 -6.60
C GLY A 28 19.01 -15.90 -5.68
N ASP A 29 20.18 -16.51 -5.84
CA ASP A 29 20.63 -17.61 -4.98
C ASP A 29 20.88 -17.16 -3.54
N PHE A 30 21.40 -15.95 -3.34
CA PHE A 30 21.52 -15.34 -2.02
C PHE A 30 20.16 -15.20 -1.33
N LEU A 31 19.19 -14.63 -2.03
CA LEU A 31 17.86 -14.41 -1.46
C LEU A 31 17.15 -15.73 -1.13
N ARG A 32 17.36 -16.78 -1.93
CA ARG A 32 16.88 -18.14 -1.63
C ARG A 32 17.53 -18.69 -0.36
N PHE A 33 18.85 -18.55 -0.22
CA PHE A 33 19.58 -18.97 0.99
C PHE A 33 19.06 -18.24 2.23
N MET A 34 18.86 -16.93 2.14
CA MET A 34 18.30 -16.14 3.25
C MET A 34 16.88 -16.57 3.61
N GLY A 35 16.06 -16.95 2.62
CA GLY A 35 14.74 -17.55 2.85
C GLY A 35 14.78 -18.85 3.65
N GLN A 36 15.75 -19.71 3.36
CA GLN A 36 15.96 -20.96 4.10
C GLN A 36 16.41 -20.69 5.55
N VAL A 37 17.29 -19.70 5.75
CA VAL A 37 17.71 -19.28 7.10
C VAL A 37 16.54 -18.68 7.89
N ALA A 38 15.66 -17.94 7.22
CA ALA A 38 14.50 -17.32 7.84
C ALA A 38 13.30 -18.27 8.03
N ASP A 39 13.36 -19.50 7.50
CA ASP A 39 12.25 -20.46 7.43
C ASP A 39 10.97 -19.88 6.77
N MET A 40 11.15 -19.15 5.67
CA MET A 40 10.07 -18.48 4.94
C MET A 40 10.09 -18.80 3.44
N ASN A 41 8.91 -18.78 2.81
CA ASN A 41 8.83 -18.89 1.35
C ASN A 41 9.23 -17.57 0.70
N VAL A 42 10.15 -17.60 -0.27
CA VAL A 42 10.62 -16.38 -0.95
C VAL A 42 10.13 -16.34 -2.39
N VAL A 43 9.51 -15.23 -2.77
CA VAL A 43 9.10 -14.94 -4.15
C VAL A 43 9.95 -13.79 -4.67
N ILE A 44 10.76 -14.08 -5.69
CA ILE A 44 11.71 -13.13 -6.27
C ILE A 44 11.13 -12.61 -7.59
N HIS A 45 11.00 -11.29 -7.72
CA HIS A 45 10.56 -10.66 -8.97
C HIS A 45 11.63 -10.89 -10.09
N PRO A 46 11.25 -11.17 -11.35
CA PRO A 46 12.21 -11.48 -12.43
C PRO A 46 13.19 -10.35 -12.77
N ALA A 47 12.86 -9.13 -12.37
CA ALA A 47 13.73 -7.95 -12.50
C ALA A 47 14.86 -7.89 -11.45
N VAL A 48 14.85 -8.78 -10.45
CA VAL A 48 15.93 -8.88 -9.45
C VAL A 48 17.05 -9.72 -10.06
N GLN A 49 18.08 -9.03 -10.54
CA GLN A 49 19.27 -9.63 -11.15
C GLN A 49 20.50 -8.87 -10.69
N GLY A 50 21.61 -9.58 -10.52
CA GLY A 50 22.87 -8.99 -10.12
C GLY A 50 23.76 -9.98 -9.39
N LYS A 51 24.99 -9.55 -9.13
CA LYS A 51 25.94 -10.30 -8.33
C LYS A 51 26.18 -9.58 -7.01
N ILE A 52 26.48 -10.35 -5.97
CA ILE A 52 26.85 -9.83 -4.67
C ILE A 52 28.25 -10.27 -4.27
N ASN A 53 28.94 -9.36 -3.59
CA ASN A 53 30.23 -9.60 -2.94
C ASN A 53 30.08 -9.14 -1.49
N LEU A 54 30.08 -10.09 -0.55
CA LEU A 54 29.72 -9.86 0.83
C LEU A 54 30.54 -10.75 1.74
N MET A 55 31.16 -10.15 2.76
CA MET A 55 31.77 -10.88 3.87
C MET A 55 31.08 -10.47 5.17
N VAL A 56 30.48 -11.45 5.84
CA VAL A 56 29.76 -11.29 7.10
C VAL A 56 30.33 -12.24 8.13
N LYS A 57 30.55 -11.73 9.35
CA LYS A 57 30.94 -12.52 10.51
C LYS A 57 29.99 -12.22 11.66
N GLU A 58 29.31 -13.25 12.16
CA GLU A 58 28.44 -13.20 13.34
C GLU A 58 27.40 -12.06 13.30
N ALA A 59 26.77 -11.83 12.14
CA ALA A 59 25.74 -10.81 12.01
C ALA A 59 24.34 -11.41 11.95
N ARG A 60 23.32 -10.62 12.33
CA ARG A 60 21.91 -11.01 12.22
C ARG A 60 21.51 -11.09 10.76
N TRP A 61 20.90 -12.21 10.34
CA TRP A 61 20.48 -12.42 8.95
C TRP A 61 19.57 -11.30 8.41
N ASP A 62 18.63 -10.81 9.23
CA ASP A 62 17.68 -9.76 8.85
C ASP A 62 18.40 -8.43 8.52
N GLN A 63 19.41 -8.08 9.32
CA GLN A 63 20.23 -6.89 9.09
C GLN A 63 21.07 -7.01 7.81
N VAL A 64 21.64 -8.20 7.58
CA VAL A 64 22.42 -8.48 6.36
C VAL A 64 21.51 -8.39 5.13
N LEU A 65 20.34 -9.01 5.20
CA LEU A 65 19.32 -8.95 4.14
C LEU A 65 18.96 -7.50 3.83
N ASP A 66 18.63 -6.70 4.86
CA ASP A 66 18.27 -5.30 4.68
C ASP A 66 19.39 -4.47 4.05
N MET A 67 20.66 -4.74 4.39
CA MET A 67 21.80 -4.04 3.82
C MET A 67 21.99 -4.37 2.34
N VAL A 68 21.86 -5.66 1.97
CA VAL A 68 21.94 -6.10 0.56
C VAL A 68 20.76 -5.51 -0.23
N LEU A 69 19.54 -5.58 0.29
CA LEU A 69 18.37 -5.01 -0.36
C LEU A 69 18.54 -3.49 -0.61
N LYS A 70 19.02 -2.74 0.38
CA LYS A 70 19.29 -1.29 0.23
C LYS A 70 20.36 -1.00 -0.82
N THR A 71 21.42 -1.80 -0.86
CA THR A 71 22.53 -1.62 -1.83
C THR A 71 22.07 -1.82 -3.26
N HIS A 72 21.16 -2.77 -3.49
CA HIS A 72 20.62 -3.08 -4.82
C HIS A 72 19.29 -2.36 -5.13
N GLY A 73 18.85 -1.43 -4.27
CA GLY A 73 17.59 -0.70 -4.47
C GLY A 73 16.38 -1.64 -4.53
N LEU A 74 16.34 -2.65 -3.68
CA LEU A 74 15.27 -3.63 -3.55
C LEU A 74 14.47 -3.38 -2.25
N ALA A 75 13.20 -3.77 -2.26
CA ALA A 75 12.33 -3.84 -1.10
C ALA A 75 11.87 -5.28 -0.88
N LYS A 76 11.54 -5.56 0.39
CA LYS A 76 10.87 -6.79 0.81
C LYS A 76 9.49 -6.45 1.36
N GLU A 77 8.51 -7.30 1.08
CA GLU A 77 7.18 -7.26 1.65
C GLU A 77 6.88 -8.64 2.23
N VAL A 78 6.42 -8.68 3.48
CA VAL A 78 6.15 -9.92 4.20
C VAL A 78 4.64 -10.05 4.41
N GLU A 79 4.06 -11.05 3.78
CA GLU A 79 2.65 -11.40 3.91
C GLU A 79 2.54 -12.80 4.54
N GLY A 80 2.42 -12.84 5.87
CA GLY A 80 2.39 -14.10 6.62
C GLY A 80 3.69 -14.90 6.47
N ASN A 81 3.61 -16.04 5.77
CA ASN A 81 4.75 -16.97 5.55
C ASN A 81 5.45 -16.76 4.19
N ILE A 82 5.12 -15.69 3.46
CA ILE A 82 5.69 -15.41 2.15
C ILE A 82 6.41 -14.06 2.21
N MET A 83 7.67 -14.05 1.78
CA MET A 83 8.50 -12.87 1.59
C MET A 83 8.62 -12.58 0.09
N ARG A 84 8.04 -11.48 -0.35
CA ARG A 84 8.14 -10.98 -1.73
C ARG A 84 9.29 -9.98 -1.83
N ILE A 85 10.16 -10.13 -2.82
CA ILE A 85 11.30 -9.24 -3.07
C ILE A 85 11.17 -8.61 -4.45
N PHE A 86 11.26 -7.29 -4.50
CA PHE A 86 11.05 -6.52 -5.73
C PHE A 86 11.92 -5.25 -5.78
N PRO A 87 12.23 -4.70 -6.97
CA PRO A 87 12.94 -3.43 -7.09
C PRO A 87 12.11 -2.24 -6.60
N LEU A 88 12.75 -1.28 -5.91
CA LEU A 88 12.10 -0.06 -5.42
C LEU A 88 11.50 0.77 -6.57
N ALA A 89 12.13 0.77 -7.74
CA ALA A 89 11.62 1.44 -8.94
C ALA A 89 10.22 0.93 -9.36
N ASN A 90 9.92 -0.34 -9.08
CA ASN A 90 8.61 -0.91 -9.39
C ASN A 90 7.55 -0.45 -8.38
N LEU A 91 7.92 -0.03 -7.16
CA LEU A 91 6.95 0.44 -6.17
C LEU A 91 6.24 1.71 -6.63
N GLU A 92 6.98 2.68 -7.15
CA GLU A 92 6.37 3.89 -7.70
C GLU A 92 5.53 3.62 -8.93
N ALA A 93 6.00 2.72 -9.80
CA ALA A 93 5.27 2.34 -11.01
C ALA A 93 3.95 1.63 -10.65
N GLU A 94 3.99 0.71 -9.69
CA GLU A 94 2.82 -0.02 -9.20
C GLU A 94 1.86 0.93 -8.47
N ALA A 95 2.36 1.83 -7.62
CA ALA A 95 1.53 2.84 -6.95
C ALA A 95 0.87 3.78 -7.96
N ARG A 96 1.61 4.23 -8.99
CA ARG A 96 1.05 5.04 -10.08
C ARG A 96 0.01 4.27 -10.88
N GLN A 97 0.25 3.01 -11.18
CA GLN A 97 -0.71 2.16 -11.90
C GLN A 97 -1.98 1.92 -11.10
N LYS A 98 -1.86 1.65 -9.78
CA LYS A 98 -3.01 1.50 -8.88
C LYS A 98 -3.82 2.79 -8.80
N ALA A 99 -3.17 3.93 -8.58
CA ALA A 99 -3.84 5.23 -8.55
C ALA A 99 -4.51 5.57 -9.89
N ALA A 100 -3.85 5.30 -11.02
CA ALA A 100 -4.42 5.51 -12.35
C ALA A 100 -5.61 4.58 -12.63
N ALA A 101 -5.54 3.31 -12.19
CA ALA A 101 -6.64 2.36 -12.32
C ALA A 101 -7.85 2.76 -11.47
N GLU A 102 -7.62 3.22 -10.23
CA GLU A 102 -8.67 3.74 -9.36
C GLU A 102 -9.34 4.99 -9.97
N GLN A 103 -8.55 5.95 -10.45
CA GLN A 103 -9.07 7.13 -11.13
C GLN A 103 -9.82 6.78 -12.41
N ALA A 104 -9.30 5.84 -13.22
CA ALA A 104 -9.97 5.37 -14.42
C ALA A 104 -11.31 4.68 -14.08
N CYS A 105 -11.35 3.88 -13.02
CA CYS A 105 -12.57 3.28 -12.49
C CYS A 105 -13.59 4.36 -12.13
N LEU A 106 -13.23 5.32 -11.29
CA LEU A 106 -14.11 6.43 -10.89
C LEU A 106 -14.61 7.26 -12.08
N ASN A 107 -13.80 7.40 -13.13
CA ASN A 107 -14.15 8.10 -14.35
C ASN A 107 -15.13 7.32 -15.24
N ALA A 108 -15.01 5.99 -15.26
CA ALA A 108 -15.87 5.09 -16.03
C ALA A 108 -17.29 4.96 -15.44
N LEU A 109 -17.48 5.24 -14.15
CA LEU A 109 -18.81 5.19 -13.54
C LEU A 109 -19.74 6.28 -14.10
N PRO A 110 -21.02 5.96 -14.39
CA PRO A 110 -21.98 6.92 -14.87
C PRO A 110 -22.38 7.90 -13.77
N LEU A 111 -22.30 9.19 -14.08
CA LEU A 111 -22.83 10.26 -13.23
C LEU A 111 -24.36 10.25 -13.28
N GLN A 112 -24.99 10.42 -12.12
CA GLN A 112 -26.43 10.47 -12.02
C GLN A 112 -26.89 11.74 -11.34
N THR A 113 -27.93 12.35 -11.90
CA THR A 113 -28.51 13.57 -11.38
C THR A 113 -29.84 13.27 -10.70
N HIS A 114 -29.96 13.64 -9.43
CA HIS A 114 -31.18 13.56 -8.65
C HIS A 114 -31.53 14.93 -8.10
N THR A 115 -32.82 15.27 -8.16
CA THR A 115 -33.34 16.52 -7.61
C THR A 115 -34.13 16.21 -6.35
N TYR A 116 -33.76 16.83 -5.24
CA TYR A 116 -34.43 16.67 -3.96
C TYR A 116 -35.14 17.97 -3.58
N PHE A 117 -36.43 17.88 -3.27
CA PHE A 117 -37.22 19.01 -2.78
C PHE A 117 -37.15 19.04 -1.26
N LEU A 118 -36.88 20.22 -0.68
CA LEU A 118 -36.77 20.39 0.75
C LEU A 118 -38.04 21.04 1.30
N ASN A 119 -38.61 20.44 2.34
CA ASN A 119 -39.84 20.94 2.98
C ASN A 119 -39.56 21.77 4.24
N TYR A 120 -38.48 21.47 4.97
CA TYR A 120 -38.22 22.03 6.31
C TYR A 120 -36.90 22.81 6.41
N ALA A 121 -36.08 22.81 5.35
CA ALA A 121 -34.79 23.48 5.32
C ALA A 121 -34.62 24.28 4.01
N LYS A 122 -33.87 25.37 4.06
CA LYS A 122 -33.52 26.16 2.87
C LYS A 122 -32.40 25.49 2.09
N ALA A 123 -32.57 25.36 0.77
CA ALA A 123 -31.58 24.74 -0.12
C ALA A 123 -30.18 25.40 -0.03
N GLU A 124 -30.13 26.73 0.16
CA GLU A 124 -28.89 27.50 0.30
C GLU A 124 -28.05 27.10 1.53
N ASN A 125 -28.72 26.73 2.63
CA ASN A 125 -28.02 26.34 3.87
C ASN A 125 -27.52 24.90 3.82
N ILE A 126 -28.21 24.03 3.06
CA ILE A 126 -27.93 22.59 3.01
C ILE A 126 -26.93 22.24 1.91
N ALA A 127 -26.95 22.94 0.78
CA ALA A 127 -26.00 22.73 -0.32
C ALA A 127 -24.51 22.70 0.10
N PRO A 128 -23.99 23.63 0.91
CA PRO A 128 -22.58 23.59 1.33
C PRO A 128 -22.27 22.40 2.25
N ILE A 129 -23.25 21.90 3.01
CA ILE A 129 -23.09 20.72 3.86
C ILE A 129 -22.97 19.47 3.00
N ILE A 130 -23.90 19.30 2.05
CA ILE A 130 -23.91 18.16 1.13
C ILE A 130 -22.64 18.15 0.27
N SER A 131 -22.15 19.32 -0.16
CA SER A 131 -20.94 19.42 -1.01
C SER A 131 -19.71 18.72 -0.44
N ARG A 132 -19.60 18.62 0.90
CA ARG A 132 -18.48 17.97 1.60
C ARG A 132 -18.63 16.45 1.70
N MET A 133 -19.82 15.92 1.44
CA MET A 133 -20.16 14.50 1.56
C MET A 133 -20.23 13.80 0.20
N LEU A 134 -20.09 14.53 -0.90
CA LEU A 134 -20.12 13.96 -2.26
C LEU A 134 -18.77 13.38 -2.65
N SER A 135 -18.78 12.51 -3.68
CA SER A 135 -17.54 12.00 -4.27
C SER A 135 -16.69 13.12 -4.90
N PRO A 136 -15.41 12.87 -5.23
CA PRO A 136 -14.55 13.87 -5.89
C PRO A 136 -15.10 14.41 -7.22
N ARG A 137 -16.01 13.67 -7.88
CA ARG A 137 -16.69 14.08 -9.12
C ARG A 137 -18.09 14.64 -8.89
N GLY A 138 -18.56 14.62 -7.65
CA GLY A 138 -19.89 15.05 -7.28
C GLY A 138 -20.03 16.57 -7.28
N SER A 139 -21.19 17.05 -7.70
CA SER A 139 -21.51 18.49 -7.69
C SER A 139 -22.92 18.70 -7.15
N VAL A 140 -23.08 19.72 -6.33
CA VAL A 140 -24.37 20.12 -5.77
C VAL A 140 -24.70 21.56 -6.17
N VAL A 141 -25.94 21.78 -6.59
CA VAL A 141 -26.46 23.11 -6.93
C VAL A 141 -27.75 23.35 -6.15
N ALA A 142 -27.81 24.47 -5.43
CA ALA A 142 -29.03 24.93 -4.80
C ALA A 142 -29.93 25.60 -5.85
N TYR A 143 -31.22 25.29 -5.81
CA TYR A 143 -32.25 25.92 -6.63
C TYR A 143 -33.30 26.60 -5.74
N PRO A 144 -33.10 27.89 -5.40
CA PRO A 144 -33.91 28.60 -4.42
C PRO A 144 -35.39 28.72 -4.81
N ALA A 145 -35.68 28.90 -6.10
CA ALA A 145 -37.04 29.17 -6.59
C ALA A 145 -38.05 28.02 -6.35
N ARG A 146 -37.58 26.77 -6.20
CA ARG A 146 -38.42 25.61 -5.81
C ARG A 146 -37.93 24.93 -4.54
N ASN A 147 -37.08 25.61 -3.76
CA ASN A 147 -36.40 25.07 -2.57
C ASN A 147 -35.86 23.64 -2.79
N ALA A 148 -35.15 23.44 -3.90
CA ALA A 148 -34.64 22.14 -4.31
C ALA A 148 -33.12 22.11 -4.35
N VAL A 149 -32.54 20.93 -4.16
CA VAL A 149 -31.10 20.68 -4.30
C VAL A 149 -30.91 19.67 -5.42
N ILE A 150 -30.13 20.07 -6.43
CA ILE A 150 -29.77 19.21 -7.56
C ILE A 150 -28.40 18.61 -7.23
N VAL A 151 -28.37 17.30 -7.03
CA VAL A 151 -27.15 16.54 -6.74
C VAL A 151 -26.80 15.72 -7.98
N ARG A 152 -25.56 15.86 -8.45
CA ARG A 152 -24.99 15.01 -9.48
C ARG A 152 -23.81 14.26 -8.89
N ASP A 153 -23.91 12.94 -8.76
CA ASP A 153 -22.84 12.12 -8.18
C ASP A 153 -22.83 10.69 -8.77
N ILE A 154 -21.79 9.93 -8.45
CA ILE A 154 -21.68 8.50 -8.73
C ILE A 154 -22.49 7.70 -7.69
N ARG A 155 -23.30 6.72 -8.14
CA ARG A 155 -24.10 5.88 -7.23
C ARG A 155 -23.27 4.88 -6.43
N ASN A 156 -22.12 4.46 -6.96
CA ASN A 156 -21.40 3.31 -6.45
C ASN A 156 -19.91 3.58 -6.28
N ALA A 157 -19.58 4.61 -5.48
CA ALA A 157 -18.20 4.97 -5.19
C ALA A 157 -17.42 3.82 -4.52
N GLU A 158 -18.10 2.93 -3.79
CA GLU A 158 -17.52 1.81 -3.06
C GLU A 158 -16.95 0.71 -3.97
N GLN A 159 -17.35 0.65 -5.25
CA GLN A 159 -16.87 -0.37 -6.19
C GLN A 159 -15.44 -0.18 -6.70
N CYS A 160 -14.83 0.99 -6.46
CA CYS A 160 -13.46 1.29 -6.91
C CYS A 160 -12.42 1.21 -5.77
N SER A 161 -12.82 0.93 -4.53
CA SER A 161 -11.88 0.68 -3.43
C SER A 161 -11.51 -0.81 -3.36
N PRO A 162 -10.22 -1.16 -3.16
CA PRO A 162 -9.81 -2.52 -2.85
C PRO A 162 -10.33 -2.99 -1.49
#